data_AF-A0A223HZ75-F1
#
_entry.id   AF-A0A223HZ75-F1
#
_cell.length_a   1.000
_cell.length_b   1.000
_cell.length_c   1.000
_cell.angle_alpha   90.00
_cell.angle_beta   90.00
_cell.angle_gamma   90.00
#
_symmetry.space_group_name_H-M   'P 1'
#
loop_
_entity.id
_entity.type
_entity.pdbx_description
1 polymer ?
#
loop_
_entity_poly.entity_id
_entity_poly.type
_entity_poly.pdbx_seq_one_letter_code
_entity_poly.pdbx_strand_id
1 'polypeptide(L)'
;MSISRLFAIIKKEFIQIKRDKPSLVISIIMPLAMLFLFGYAVSTEVDHIPMTVFDQSKTQESRGFIDAYRNSLYFNPDYYVNNMD
;
A
#
# COMPACT_ATOMS: atom_id res chain seq x y z
N MET A 1 7.96 -47.24 -5.24
CA MET A 1 8.93 -46.41 -4.50
C MET A 1 8.70 -46.67 -3.01
N SER A 2 9.72 -47.09 -2.24
CA SER A 2 9.53 -47.46 -0.82
C SER A 2 9.55 -46.22 0.07
N ILE A 3 8.66 -46.17 1.07
CA ILE A 3 8.57 -45.09 2.08
C ILE A 3 9.92 -44.83 2.77
N SER A 4 10.73 -45.87 2.99
CA SER A 4 12.05 -45.73 3.60
C SER A 4 13.04 -44.95 2.73
N ARG A 5 12.95 -45.08 1.39
CA ARG A 5 13.75 -44.27 0.46
C ARG A 5 13.29 -42.82 0.44
N LEU A 6 11.99 -42.58 0.51
CA LEU A 6 11.44 -41.22 0.58
C LEU A 6 11.96 -40.48 1.82
N PHE A 7 11.91 -41.11 3.00
CA PHE A 7 12.43 -40.52 4.23
C PHE A 7 13.94 -40.25 4.18
N ALA A 8 14.72 -41.13 3.56
CA ALA A 8 16.16 -40.92 3.38
C ALA A 8 16.44 -39.68 2.51
N ILE A 9 15.64 -39.46 1.45
CA ILE A 9 15.76 -38.29 0.59
C ILE A 9 15.37 -37.02 1.34
N ILE A 10 14.22 -37.02 2.04
CA ILE A 10 13.76 -35.87 2.84
C ILE A 10 14.83 -35.45 3.86
N LYS A 11 15.41 -36.41 4.57
CA LYS A 11 16.48 -36.15 5.55
C LYS A 11 17.70 -35.52 4.89
N LYS A 12 18.11 -36.00 3.71
CA LYS A 12 19.24 -35.43 2.96
C LYS A 12 18.98 -33.98 2.57
N GLU A 13 17.84 -33.69 1.96
CA GLU A 13 17.48 -32.35 1.51
C GLU A 13 17.34 -31.37 2.68
N PHE A 14 16.78 -31.81 3.82
CA PHE A 14 16.67 -30.97 5.01
C PHE A 14 18.04 -30.56 5.57
N ILE A 15 19.00 -31.50 5.61
CA ILE A 15 20.38 -31.21 6.03
C ILE A 15 21.06 -30.24 5.04
N GLN A 16 20.79 -30.40 3.74
CA GLN A 16 21.34 -29.55 2.69
C GLN A 16 20.82 -28.11 2.81
N ILE A 17 19.51 -27.93 2.95
CA ILE A 17 18.88 -26.62 3.18
C ILE A 17 19.42 -25.97 4.46
N LYS A 18 19.56 -26.74 5.56
CA LYS A 18 20.10 -26.22 6.82
C LYS A 18 21.56 -25.76 6.71
N ARG A 19 22.37 -26.39 5.84
CA ARG A 19 23.77 -26.00 5.61
C ARG A 19 23.91 -24.85 4.63
N ASP A 20 22.95 -24.66 3.74
CA ASP A 20 22.91 -23.57 2.78
C ASP A 20 22.39 -22.27 3.43
N LYS A 21 23.26 -21.66 4.25
CA LYS A 21 22.93 -20.43 4.99
C LYS A 21 22.46 -19.29 4.07
N PRO A 22 23.09 -18.99 2.92
CA PRO A 22 22.63 -17.94 2.01
C PRO A 22 21.19 -18.18 1.52
N SER A 23 20.86 -19.39 1.06
CA SER A 23 19.51 -19.70 0.61
C SER A 23 18.48 -19.60 1.73
N LEU A 24 18.84 -20.04 2.94
CA LEU A 24 17.98 -19.91 4.13
C LEU A 24 17.77 -18.46 4.56
N VAL A 25 18.79 -17.61 4.40
CA VAL A 25 18.66 -16.16 4.65
C VAL A 25 17.73 -15.55 3.61
N ILE A 26 17.92 -15.83 2.32
CA ILE A 26 17.08 -15.24 1.25
C ILE A 26 15.62 -15.68 1.41
N SER A 27 15.35 -16.94 1.72
CA SER A 27 13.98 -17.46 1.86
C SER A 27 13.20 -16.81 3.01
N ILE A 28 13.88 -16.24 4.01
CA ILE A 28 13.27 -15.51 5.13
C ILE A 28 13.29 -14.00 4.88
N ILE A 29 14.44 -13.45 4.48
CA ILE A 29 14.63 -12.00 4.34
C ILE A 29 13.85 -11.44 3.15
N MET A 30 13.79 -12.15 2.02
CA MET A 30 13.06 -11.66 0.84
C MET A 30 11.56 -11.43 1.12
N PRO A 31 10.80 -12.38 1.70
CA PRO A 31 9.40 -12.13 2.04
C PRO A 31 9.23 -11.08 3.15
N LEU A 32 10.15 -11.00 4.13
CA LEU A 32 10.10 -9.93 5.15
C LEU A 32 10.33 -8.56 4.52
N ALA A 33 11.33 -8.42 3.64
CA ALA A 33 11.60 -7.19 2.92
C ALA A 33 10.39 -6.78 2.05
N MET A 34 9.75 -7.75 1.39
CA MET A 34 8.49 -7.51 0.67
C MET A 34 7.37 -7.04 1.61
N LEU A 35 7.21 -7.67 2.78
CA LEU A 35 6.21 -7.24 3.76
C LEU A 35 6.47 -5.82 4.25
N PHE A 36 7.72 -5.42 4.49
CA PHE A 36 8.05 -4.05 4.84
C PHE A 36 7.82 -3.09 3.69
N LEU A 37 8.26 -3.45 2.47
CA LEU A 37 8.03 -2.66 1.27
C LEU A 37 6.54 -2.42 1.06
N PHE A 38 5.71 -3.46 1.06
CA PHE A 38 4.28 -3.30 0.85
C PHE A 38 3.58 -2.70 2.07
N GLY A 39 3.93 -3.10 3.29
CA GLY A 39 3.32 -2.57 4.51
C GLY A 39 3.63 -1.08 4.75
N TYR A 40 4.77 -0.58 4.28
CA TYR A 40 5.14 0.83 4.38
C TYR A 40 4.82 1.63 3.11
N ALA A 41 5.15 1.10 1.93
CA ALA A 41 4.95 1.82 0.67
C ALA A 41 3.50 1.78 0.16
N VAL A 42 2.69 0.81 0.59
CA VAL A 42 1.24 0.82 0.36
C VAL A 42 0.59 1.59 1.51
N SER A 43 0.94 2.86 1.65
CA SER A 43 0.07 3.83 2.35
C SER A 43 -1.04 4.21 1.36
N THR A 44 -2.16 3.50 1.40
CA THR A 44 -3.41 3.90 0.71
C THR A 44 -4.17 4.98 1.48
N GLU A 45 -3.46 5.89 2.16
CA GLU A 45 -4.08 7.12 2.66
C GLU A 45 -4.26 8.04 1.46
N VAL A 46 -5.45 7.97 0.86
CA VAL A 46 -5.89 8.93 -0.18
C VAL A 46 -6.67 10.06 0.50
N ASP A 47 -6.23 10.46 1.69
CA ASP A 47 -6.89 11.49 2.47
C ASP A 47 -6.17 12.83 2.25
N HIS A 48 -6.86 13.95 2.39
CA HIS A 48 -6.29 15.30 2.25
C HIS A 48 -5.78 15.66 0.84
N ILE A 49 -6.43 15.19 -0.22
CA ILE A 49 -6.12 15.61 -1.60
C ILE A 49 -6.30 17.14 -1.70
N PRO A 50 -5.25 17.90 -2.06
CA PRO A 50 -5.36 19.34 -2.25
C PRO A 50 -6.35 19.64 -3.37
N MET A 51 -7.41 20.40 -3.06
CA MET A 51 -8.44 20.79 -4.02
C MET A 51 -8.56 22.31 -4.04
N THR A 52 -8.56 22.87 -5.25
CA THR A 52 -8.85 24.28 -5.47
C THR A 52 -10.30 24.43 -5.94
N VAL A 53 -11.01 25.40 -5.38
CA VAL A 53 -12.39 25.71 -5.70
C VAL A 53 -12.45 26.99 -6.54
N PHE A 54 -13.04 26.88 -7.72
CA PHE A 54 -13.36 28.03 -8.58
C PHE A 54 -14.87 28.24 -8.62
N ASP A 55 -15.40 28.94 -7.61
CA ASP A 55 -16.84 29.19 -7.46
C ASP A 55 -17.25 30.55 -8.06
N GLN A 56 -17.68 30.54 -9.32
CA GLN A 56 -18.23 31.72 -10.00
C GLN A 56 -19.70 31.98 -9.66
N SER A 57 -20.43 30.94 -9.25
CA SER A 57 -21.87 31.03 -9.00
C SER A 57 -22.17 31.71 -7.66
N LYS A 58 -21.35 31.47 -6.63
CA LYS A 58 -21.51 32.03 -5.27
C LYS A 58 -22.90 31.81 -4.65
N THR A 59 -23.60 30.79 -5.13
CA THR A 59 -24.94 30.40 -4.68
C THR A 59 -24.87 29.46 -3.47
N GLN A 60 -26.02 29.29 -2.80
CA GLN A 60 -26.12 28.36 -1.68
C GLN A 60 -25.92 26.89 -2.11
N GLU A 61 -26.41 26.54 -3.30
CA GLU A 61 -26.19 25.22 -3.91
C GLU A 61 -24.69 24.94 -4.16
N SER A 62 -23.96 25.94 -4.70
CA SER A 62 -22.51 25.84 -4.92
C SER A 62 -21.76 25.59 -3.60
N ARG A 63 -22.11 26.32 -2.53
CA ARG A 63 -21.54 26.09 -1.19
C ARG A 63 -21.87 24.70 -0.65
N GLY A 64 -23.11 24.26 -0.77
CA GLY A 64 -23.53 22.91 -0.34
C GLY A 64 -22.79 21.79 -1.07
N PHE A 65 -22.50 21.98 -2.36
CA PHE A 65 -21.67 21.06 -3.14
C PHE A 65 -20.22 21.01 -2.63
N ILE A 66 -19.60 22.17 -2.36
CA ILE A 66 -18.24 22.23 -1.80
C ILE A 66 -18.18 21.57 -0.41
N ASP A 67 -19.20 21.79 0.42
CA ASP A 67 -19.29 21.18 1.75
C ASP A 67 -19.46 19.66 1.66
N ALA A 68 -20.18 19.14 0.66
CA ALA A 68 -20.27 17.69 0.42
C ALA A 68 -18.90 17.07 0.11
N TYR A 69 -18.05 17.77 -0.65
CA TYR A 69 -16.67 17.34 -0.90
C TYR A 69 -15.80 17.41 0.35
N ARG A 70 -15.93 18.47 1.16
CA ARG A 70 -15.23 18.60 2.45
C ARG A 70 -15.59 17.46 3.41
N ASN A 71 -16.87 17.05 3.44
CA ASN A 71 -17.35 15.94 4.28
C ASN A 71 -16.91 14.55 3.81
N SER A 72 -16.41 14.42 2.57
CA SER A 72 -15.92 13.15 2.04
C SER A 72 -14.56 12.74 2.64
N LEU A 73 -13.85 13.64 3.35
CA LEU A 73 -12.52 13.46 3.96
C LEU A 73 -11.37 13.17 2.98
N TYR A 74 -11.69 12.91 1.71
CA TYR A 74 -10.72 12.72 0.64
C TYR A 74 -10.14 14.04 0.12
N PHE A 75 -10.92 15.13 0.15
CA PHE A 75 -10.55 16.40 -0.47
C PHE A 75 -10.49 17.54 0.54
N ASN A 76 -9.52 18.44 0.36
CA ASN A 76 -9.37 19.68 1.13
C ASN A 76 -9.68 20.89 0.24
N PRO A 77 -10.95 21.32 0.13
CA PRO A 77 -11.36 22.49 -0.65
C PRO A 77 -11.11 23.79 0.14
N ASP A 78 -9.86 24.03 0.54
CA ASP A 78 -9.48 25.19 1.37
C ASP A 78 -9.01 26.39 0.56
N TYR A 79 -8.72 26.20 -0.73
CA TYR A 79 -8.21 27.26 -1.58
C TYR A 79 -9.25 27.70 -2.61
N TYR A 80 -9.69 28.96 -2.51
CA TYR A 80 -10.62 29.56 -3.46
C TYR A 80 -9.86 30.42 -4.46
N VAL A 81 -10.09 30.15 -5.74
CA VAL A 81 -9.53 30.93 -6.84
C VAL A 81 -10.63 31.75 -7.47
N ASN A 82 -10.26 32.96 -7.92
CA ASN A 82 -11.19 33.88 -8.57
C ASN A 82 -10.93 34.03 -10.08
N ASN A 83 -9.77 33.59 -10.57
CA ASN A 83 -9.32 33.73 -11.96
C ASN A 83 -8.60 32.45 -12.43
N MET A 84 -8.60 32.13 -13.71
CA MET A 84 -7.98 30.90 -14.26
C MET A 84 -6.46 31.00 -14.49
N ASP A 85 -5.85 32.14 -14.17
CA ASP A 85 -4.44 32.48 -14.43
C ASP A 85 -3.53 32.28 -13.21
#